data_AF-A0A8E0VM18-F1
#
_entry.id   AF-A0A8E0VM18-F1
#
_cell.length_a   1.000
_cell.length_b   1.000
_cell.length_c   1.000
_cell.angle_alpha   90.00
_cell.angle_beta   90.00
_cell.angle_gamma   90.00
#
_symmetry.space_group_name_H-M   'P 1'
#
loop_
_entity.id
_entity.type
_entity.pdbx_description
1 polymer ?
#
loop_
_entity_poly.entity_id
_entity_poly.type
_entity_poly.pdbx_seq_one_letter_code
_entity_poly.pdbx_strand_id
1 'polypeptide(L)'
;MVQRIIHLFACRKKRRFQSLSLTTILENEYHIKTEDILPKMLDSCKNTRGEWGAYLPLEYFDDECFDCRTPEDWLSLGLDDGVRKPVPALCLLPESDDQHHLDIRDPSIVWRWQLSGVLDYDLKSKLWLVQKVNKDGRIVDPSGKPVVNGGLLKNGMFVELRAQYWIPRIQLMFLAEDPDIFAQRVASAYRERQKHEAGLRYNLYLDCMPNEGIGELSSTTIKHMLFLAKDDTCTVKNYQGLDETAQKLQKEVMFDYWRGMNDLILREMVKKESMQYDFIHPVEKKKRKIPWKGTLEIPKYDFDMMFDKFSSLSMLTKPEAISALCKAQYECMEVRSKSMFHVPISKHMRLEEFEQTQSMMTVQVALFLKDAWLDNLRKHIRTCLRDSGKGWFNIFETDFYVYSQSKMKKLMELVKYCMQDTMRYLIMDSLTNLVSMVRDACANCLDLTASFEWTNDLLTSSLP
;
A
#
# COMPACT_ATOMS: atom_id res chain seq x y z
N MET A 1 2.50 -4.30 -43.60
CA MET A 1 3.82 -4.95 -43.41
C MET A 1 4.19 -5.08 -41.93
N VAL A 2 4.06 -4.01 -41.13
CA VAL A 2 4.33 -4.00 -39.67
C VAL A 2 3.48 -5.02 -38.88
N GLN A 3 2.19 -5.16 -39.17
CA GLN A 3 1.31 -6.16 -38.53
C GLN A 3 1.71 -7.63 -38.79
N ARG A 4 2.22 -7.94 -40.00
CA ARG A 4 2.74 -9.27 -40.32
C ARG A 4 4.04 -9.57 -39.59
N ILE A 5 4.91 -8.56 -39.41
CA ILE A 5 6.16 -8.70 -38.65
C ILE A 5 5.84 -8.93 -37.17
N ILE A 6 4.92 -8.16 -36.57
CA ILE A 6 4.46 -8.35 -35.18
C ILE A 6 3.85 -9.75 -34.99
N HIS A 7 3.00 -10.20 -35.91
CA HIS A 7 2.40 -11.53 -35.85
C HIS A 7 3.43 -12.66 -36.02
N LEU A 8 4.44 -12.49 -36.89
CA LEU A 8 5.55 -13.44 -37.04
C LEU A 8 6.46 -13.49 -35.81
N PHE A 9 6.75 -12.35 -35.18
CA PHE A 9 7.50 -12.28 -33.92
C PHE A 9 6.72 -12.90 -32.75
N ALA A 10 5.42 -12.65 -32.65
CA ALA A 10 4.54 -13.26 -31.66
C ALA A 10 4.45 -14.79 -31.84
N CYS A 11 4.30 -15.29 -33.08
CA CYS A 11 4.33 -16.72 -33.37
C CYS A 11 5.70 -17.36 -33.10
N ARG A 12 6.80 -16.65 -33.35
CA ARG A 12 8.17 -17.15 -33.09
C ARG A 12 8.50 -17.23 -31.59
N LYS A 13 8.10 -16.22 -30.80
CA LYS A 13 8.20 -16.28 -29.33
C LYS A 13 7.32 -17.38 -28.73
N LYS A 14 6.07 -17.51 -29.21
CA LYS A 14 5.15 -18.59 -28.78
C LYS A 14 5.74 -19.99 -29.02
N ARG A 15 6.33 -20.23 -30.20
CA ARG A 15 6.99 -21.53 -30.50
C ARG A 15 8.22 -21.78 -29.62
N ARG A 16 8.99 -20.73 -29.28
CA ARG A 16 10.12 -20.84 -28.36
C ARG A 16 9.66 -21.17 -26.95
N PHE A 17 8.65 -20.47 -26.42
CA PHE A 17 8.13 -20.73 -25.07
C PHE A 17 7.50 -22.12 -24.95
N GLN A 18 6.83 -22.60 -25.99
CA GLN A 18 6.27 -23.97 -26.03
C GLN A 18 7.34 -25.08 -26.08
N SER A 19 8.58 -24.76 -26.48
CA SER A 19 9.68 -25.73 -26.50
C SER A 19 10.41 -25.87 -25.15
N LEU A 20 10.14 -24.95 -24.21
CA LEU A 20 10.75 -24.93 -22.88
C LEU A 20 9.78 -25.51 -21.87
N SER A 21 10.29 -26.37 -20.99
CA SER A 21 9.52 -26.94 -19.88
C SER A 21 9.91 -26.26 -18.58
N LEU A 22 8.95 -25.66 -17.88
CA LEU A 22 9.16 -24.98 -16.61
C LEU A 22 9.82 -25.90 -15.57
N THR A 23 9.37 -27.16 -15.46
CA THR A 23 9.93 -28.13 -14.50
C THR A 23 11.40 -28.41 -14.79
N THR A 24 11.77 -28.51 -16.07
CA THR A 24 13.15 -28.74 -16.50
C THR A 24 14.05 -27.55 -16.19
N ILE A 25 13.55 -26.32 -16.36
CA ILE A 25 14.31 -25.10 -16.00
C ILE A 25 14.51 -25.05 -14.48
N LEU A 26 13.46 -25.24 -13.69
CA LEU A 26 13.53 -25.22 -12.23
C LEU A 26 14.49 -26.28 -11.68
N GLU A 27 14.46 -27.50 -12.20
CA GLU A 27 15.31 -28.60 -11.73
C GLU A 27 16.78 -28.47 -12.21
N ASN A 28 16.99 -28.14 -13.48
CA ASN A 28 18.34 -28.12 -14.06
C ASN A 28 19.11 -26.83 -13.72
N GLU A 29 18.45 -25.67 -13.77
CA GLU A 29 19.12 -24.38 -13.58
C GLU A 29 19.12 -23.92 -12.13
N TYR A 30 18.04 -24.20 -11.39
CA TYR A 30 17.86 -23.71 -10.02
C TYR A 30 17.89 -24.82 -8.96
N HIS A 31 17.92 -26.10 -9.35
CA HIS A 31 17.87 -27.25 -8.45
C HIS A 31 16.64 -27.28 -7.54
N ILE A 32 15.52 -26.74 -8.00
CA ILE A 32 14.24 -26.70 -7.28
C ILE A 32 13.33 -27.77 -7.85
N LYS A 33 12.95 -28.74 -7.01
CA LYS A 33 11.91 -29.71 -7.37
C LYS A 33 10.53 -29.15 -7.08
N THR A 34 9.54 -29.61 -7.83
CA THR A 34 8.13 -29.21 -7.65
C THR A 34 7.64 -29.50 -6.22
N GLU A 35 8.09 -30.60 -5.62
CA GLU A 35 7.75 -30.99 -4.25
C GLU A 35 8.27 -30.05 -3.15
N ASP A 36 9.28 -29.24 -3.46
CA ASP A 36 9.92 -28.33 -2.50
C ASP A 36 9.28 -26.92 -2.54
N ILE A 37 8.44 -26.63 -3.54
CA ILE A 37 7.82 -25.31 -3.74
C ILE A 37 6.81 -25.01 -2.62
N LEU A 38 5.91 -25.96 -2.34
CA LEU A 38 4.88 -25.79 -1.32
C LEU A 38 5.32 -26.42 0.02
N PRO A 39 5.12 -25.73 1.15
CA PRO A 39 5.48 -26.26 2.45
C PRO A 39 4.63 -27.49 2.78
N LYS A 40 5.23 -28.47 3.46
CA LYS A 40 4.53 -29.67 3.96
C LYS A 40 4.54 -29.67 5.48
N MET A 41 3.42 -30.04 6.09
CA MET A 41 3.30 -30.32 7.51
C MET A 41 4.02 -31.62 7.81
N LEU A 42 5.25 -31.51 8.28
CA LEU A 42 6.07 -32.66 8.67
C LEU A 42 5.90 -32.89 10.18
N ASP A 43 5.77 -34.16 10.59
CA ASP A 43 5.79 -34.56 12.00
C ASP A 43 7.13 -34.24 12.68
N SER A 44 8.21 -34.22 11.89
CA SER A 44 9.55 -33.76 12.31
C SER A 44 9.92 -32.45 11.64
N CYS A 45 10.68 -31.60 12.35
CA CYS A 45 11.18 -30.33 11.79
C CYS A 45 12.17 -30.49 10.61
N LYS A 46 12.60 -31.72 10.34
CA LYS A 46 13.49 -32.09 9.25
C LYS A 46 12.79 -33.04 8.28
N ASN A 47 13.07 -32.88 7.00
CA ASN A 47 12.64 -33.77 5.93
C ASN A 47 13.46 -35.08 5.93
N THR A 48 13.12 -36.02 5.04
CA THR A 48 13.81 -37.31 4.87
C THR A 48 15.28 -37.18 4.44
N ARG A 49 15.70 -36.00 3.98
CA ARG A 49 17.09 -35.65 3.62
C ARG A 49 17.86 -35.04 4.79
N GLY A 50 17.23 -34.87 5.96
CA GLY A 50 17.83 -34.23 7.14
C GLY A 50 17.88 -32.70 7.09
N GLU A 51 17.28 -32.10 6.05
CA GLU A 51 17.18 -30.66 5.86
C GLU A 51 15.92 -30.13 6.56
N TRP A 52 15.94 -28.86 6.96
CA TRP A 52 14.77 -28.24 7.57
C TRP A 52 13.65 -28.08 6.55
N GLY A 53 12.44 -28.52 6.91
CA GLY A 53 11.27 -28.34 6.06
C GLY A 53 10.88 -26.87 5.95
N ALA A 54 10.50 -26.44 4.75
CA ALA A 54 9.89 -25.12 4.55
C ALA A 54 8.54 -25.07 5.28
N TYR A 55 8.29 -23.96 5.97
CA TYR A 55 7.05 -23.75 6.74
C TYR A 55 6.36 -22.43 6.40
N LEU A 56 7.08 -21.47 5.81
CA LEU A 56 6.49 -20.24 5.30
C LEU A 56 5.90 -20.45 3.90
N PRO A 57 4.71 -19.89 3.63
CA PRO A 57 4.16 -19.86 2.29
C PRO A 57 5.06 -19.10 1.31
N LEU A 58 5.12 -19.57 0.06
CA LEU A 58 6.03 -19.00 -0.95
C LEU A 58 5.55 -17.65 -1.48
N GLU A 59 4.23 -17.44 -1.50
CA GLU A 59 3.58 -16.22 -1.98
C GLU A 59 3.96 -14.96 -1.19
N TYR A 60 4.44 -15.10 0.05
CA TYR A 60 4.95 -13.95 0.83
C TYR A 60 6.26 -13.39 0.31
N PHE A 61 6.98 -14.14 -0.53
CA PHE A 61 8.27 -13.77 -1.11
C PHE A 61 8.18 -13.52 -2.62
N ASP A 62 6.96 -13.43 -3.15
CA ASP A 62 6.73 -13.16 -4.57
C ASP A 62 7.08 -11.70 -4.92
N ASP A 63 7.94 -11.52 -5.93
CA ASP A 63 8.30 -10.20 -6.46
C ASP A 63 7.44 -9.89 -7.68
N GLU A 64 6.45 -9.01 -7.47
CA GLU A 64 5.52 -8.57 -8.52
C GLU A 64 6.23 -7.83 -9.69
N CYS A 65 7.49 -7.37 -9.52
CA CYS A 65 8.23 -6.70 -10.60
C CYS A 65 8.62 -7.64 -11.76
N PHE A 66 8.56 -8.96 -11.56
CA PHE A 66 8.75 -9.92 -12.64
C PHE A 66 7.54 -10.00 -13.57
N ASP A 67 6.38 -9.49 -13.17
CA ASP A 67 5.17 -9.53 -14.00
C ASP A 67 5.24 -8.49 -15.12
N CYS A 68 4.94 -8.92 -16.34
CA CYS A 68 5.04 -8.06 -17.52
C CYS A 68 3.73 -7.32 -17.85
N ARG A 69 2.64 -7.61 -17.12
CA ARG A 69 1.28 -7.13 -17.37
C ARG A 69 0.48 -7.05 -16.06
N THR A 70 -0.56 -6.23 -16.03
CA THR A 70 -1.52 -6.22 -14.91
C THR A 70 -2.50 -7.39 -15.01
N PRO A 71 -3.25 -7.72 -13.94
CA PRO A 71 -4.26 -8.76 -13.99
C PRO A 71 -5.34 -8.52 -15.07
N GLU A 72 -5.76 -7.26 -15.25
CA GLU A 72 -6.74 -6.88 -16.27
C GLU A 72 -6.19 -7.10 -17.68
N ASP A 73 -4.92 -6.75 -17.91
CA ASP A 73 -4.24 -6.98 -19.18
C ASP A 73 -4.14 -8.48 -19.50
N TRP A 74 -3.85 -9.32 -18.51
CA TRP A 74 -3.82 -10.77 -18.67
C TRP A 74 -5.19 -11.33 -19.05
N LEU A 75 -6.25 -10.95 -18.33
CA LEU A 75 -7.62 -11.38 -18.62
C LEU A 75 -8.12 -10.89 -20.00
N SER A 76 -7.67 -9.71 -20.44
CA SER A 76 -8.01 -9.16 -21.75
C SER A 76 -7.50 -10.01 -22.92
N LEU A 77 -6.42 -10.79 -22.73
CA LEU A 77 -5.91 -11.71 -23.76
C LEU A 77 -6.88 -12.85 -24.09
N GLY A 78 -7.82 -13.14 -23.18
CA GLY A 78 -8.88 -14.12 -23.39
C GLY A 78 -10.10 -13.55 -24.12
N LEU A 79 -10.16 -12.23 -24.35
CA LEU A 79 -11.32 -11.58 -24.99
C LEU A 79 -11.28 -11.80 -26.50
N ASP A 80 -12.27 -12.53 -27.01
CA ASP A 80 -12.44 -12.83 -28.43
C ASP A 80 -13.90 -12.59 -28.83
N ASP A 81 -14.15 -11.69 -29.78
CA ASP A 81 -15.49 -11.27 -30.23
C ASP A 81 -16.47 -10.89 -29.09
N GLY A 82 -15.98 -10.22 -28.05
CA GLY A 82 -16.79 -9.78 -26.90
C GLY A 82 -17.10 -10.89 -25.88
N VAL A 83 -16.56 -12.10 -26.07
CA VAL A 83 -16.67 -13.23 -25.14
C VAL A 83 -15.31 -13.48 -24.48
N ARG A 84 -15.25 -13.45 -23.14
CA ARG A 84 -14.01 -13.72 -22.41
C ARG A 84 -13.81 -15.23 -22.28
N LYS A 85 -12.88 -15.80 -23.04
CA LYS A 85 -12.46 -17.20 -22.94
C LYS A 85 -11.39 -17.37 -21.85
N PRO A 86 -11.23 -18.58 -21.28
CA PRO A 86 -10.19 -18.87 -20.31
C PRO A 86 -8.80 -18.65 -20.91
N VAL A 87 -7.92 -17.97 -20.18
CA VAL A 87 -6.55 -17.73 -20.64
C VAL A 87 -5.68 -18.97 -20.33
N PRO A 88 -5.01 -19.58 -21.31
CA PRO A 88 -4.20 -20.77 -21.07
C PRO A 88 -3.01 -20.50 -20.12
N ALA A 89 -2.86 -21.34 -19.11
CA ALA A 89 -1.81 -21.28 -18.11
C ALA A 89 -1.34 -22.69 -17.71
N LEU A 90 -0.20 -22.74 -17.04
CA LEU A 90 0.35 -23.88 -16.34
C LEU A 90 0.31 -23.54 -14.85
N CYS A 91 -0.43 -24.30 -14.06
CA CYS A 91 -0.67 -24.00 -12.64
C CYS A 91 -0.18 -25.13 -11.74
N LEU A 92 0.42 -24.79 -10.60
CA LEU A 92 0.80 -25.75 -9.57
C LEU A 92 -0.43 -26.11 -8.73
N LEU A 93 -1.01 -27.28 -9.00
CA LEU A 93 -2.27 -27.75 -8.43
C LEU A 93 -2.14 -29.18 -7.88
N PRO A 94 -3.00 -29.61 -6.94
CA PRO A 94 -2.99 -30.99 -6.45
C PRO A 94 -3.32 -31.97 -7.58
N GLU A 95 -2.82 -33.19 -7.54
CA GLU A 95 -3.09 -34.21 -8.56
C GLU A 95 -4.53 -34.73 -8.48
N SER A 96 -5.09 -34.86 -7.27
CA SER A 96 -6.47 -35.25 -7.03
C SER A 96 -7.39 -34.06 -6.73
N ASP A 97 -8.57 -34.06 -7.35
CA ASP A 97 -9.62 -33.05 -7.14
C ASP A 97 -10.50 -33.36 -5.90
N ASP A 98 -10.33 -34.49 -5.23
CA ASP A 98 -11.18 -34.86 -4.08
C ASP A 98 -10.61 -34.39 -2.72
N GLN A 99 -9.44 -33.76 -2.74
CA GLN A 99 -8.67 -33.38 -1.54
C GLN A 99 -8.87 -31.93 -1.07
N HIS A 100 -9.92 -31.24 -1.53
CA HIS A 100 -10.19 -29.83 -1.17
C HIS A 100 -10.41 -29.58 0.33
N HIS A 101 -10.77 -30.63 1.07
CA HIS A 101 -11.00 -30.56 2.51
C HIS A 101 -9.72 -30.64 3.35
N LEU A 102 -8.59 -31.03 2.74
CA LEU A 102 -7.31 -31.14 3.41
C LEU A 102 -6.59 -29.78 3.44
N ASP A 103 -5.74 -29.58 4.46
CA ASP A 103 -4.84 -28.42 4.48
C ASP A 103 -3.86 -28.53 3.30
N ILE A 104 -3.56 -27.42 2.63
CA ILE A 104 -2.66 -27.37 1.47
C ILE A 104 -1.26 -27.93 1.77
N ARG A 105 -0.88 -27.97 3.06
CA ARG A 105 0.40 -28.50 3.56
C ARG A 105 0.32 -29.99 3.89
N ASP A 106 -0.82 -30.65 3.73
CA ASP A 106 -0.96 -32.07 4.05
C ASP A 106 0.00 -32.92 3.18
N PRO A 107 0.85 -33.78 3.79
CA PRO A 107 1.82 -34.60 3.06
C PRO A 107 1.22 -35.55 2.03
N SER A 108 -0.06 -35.92 2.17
CA SER A 108 -0.77 -36.80 1.24
C SER A 108 -1.13 -36.12 -0.08
N ILE A 109 -1.04 -34.79 -0.16
CA ILE A 109 -1.30 -34.03 -1.38
C ILE A 109 -0.06 -34.05 -2.26
N VAL A 110 -0.22 -34.57 -3.47
CA VAL A 110 0.82 -34.53 -4.51
C VAL A 110 0.56 -33.33 -5.41
N TRP A 111 1.51 -32.40 -5.45
CA TRP A 111 1.42 -31.18 -6.26
C TRP A 111 2.15 -31.34 -7.59
N ARG A 112 1.50 -30.93 -8.69
CA ARG A 112 2.08 -30.96 -10.03
C ARG A 112 1.71 -29.70 -10.82
N TRP A 113 2.63 -29.27 -11.68
CA TRP A 113 2.33 -28.29 -12.72
C TRP A 113 1.41 -28.92 -13.76
N GLN A 114 0.19 -28.39 -13.88
CA GLN A 114 -0.88 -28.91 -14.71
C GLN A 114 -1.40 -27.83 -15.65
N LEU A 115 -1.79 -28.23 -16.87
CA LEU A 115 -2.41 -27.29 -17.81
C LEU A 115 -3.79 -26.87 -17.29
N SER A 116 -4.01 -25.57 -17.27
CA SER A 116 -5.19 -24.95 -16.70
C SER A 116 -5.62 -23.72 -17.52
N GLY A 117 -6.87 -23.30 -17.34
CA GLY A 117 -7.40 -22.07 -17.87
C GLY A 117 -7.66 -21.09 -16.73
N VAL A 118 -7.19 -19.86 -16.87
CA VAL A 118 -7.46 -18.76 -15.95
C VAL A 118 -8.82 -18.16 -16.30
N LEU A 119 -9.71 -18.13 -15.32
CA LEU A 119 -11.10 -17.70 -15.47
C LEU A 119 -11.30 -16.27 -15.01
N ASP A 120 -10.77 -15.93 -13.84
CA ASP A 120 -10.94 -14.61 -13.23
C ASP A 120 -9.84 -14.28 -12.22
N TYR A 121 -9.88 -13.05 -11.69
CA TYR A 121 -8.96 -12.56 -10.66
C TYR A 121 -9.72 -11.74 -9.61
N ASP A 122 -9.45 -12.01 -8.32
CA ASP A 122 -9.99 -11.22 -7.22
C ASP A 122 -8.96 -10.19 -6.72
N LEU A 123 -9.30 -8.91 -6.86
CA LEU A 123 -8.47 -7.79 -6.43
C LEU A 123 -8.27 -7.73 -4.91
N LYS A 124 -9.24 -8.21 -4.12
CA LYS A 124 -9.18 -8.11 -2.66
C LYS A 124 -8.25 -9.16 -2.07
N SER A 125 -8.41 -10.42 -2.47
CA SER A 125 -7.55 -11.53 -2.01
C SER A 125 -6.26 -11.68 -2.80
N LYS A 126 -6.13 -11.01 -3.96
CA LYS A 126 -5.02 -11.18 -4.91
C LYS A 126 -4.87 -12.61 -5.44
N LEU A 127 -5.98 -13.35 -5.56
CA LEU A 127 -5.98 -14.74 -6.02
C LEU A 127 -6.57 -14.85 -7.43
N TRP A 128 -6.06 -15.83 -8.18
CA TRP A 128 -6.50 -16.18 -9.51
C TRP A 128 -7.43 -17.39 -9.47
N LEU A 129 -8.59 -17.27 -10.09
CA LEU A 129 -9.49 -18.40 -10.30
C LEU A 129 -9.02 -19.17 -11.53
N VAL A 130 -8.63 -20.43 -11.33
CA VAL A 130 -8.16 -21.31 -12.39
C VAL A 130 -8.97 -22.60 -12.43
N GLN A 131 -9.05 -23.22 -13.60
CA GLN A 131 -9.69 -24.51 -13.80
C GLN A 131 -8.74 -25.46 -14.53
N LYS A 132 -8.62 -26.73 -14.07
CA LYS A 132 -7.86 -27.76 -14.78
C LYS A 132 -8.52 -28.13 -16.12
N VAL A 133 -7.69 -28.48 -17.10
CA VAL A 133 -8.19 -29.04 -18.36
C VAL A 133 -8.79 -30.43 -18.14
N ASN A 134 -9.82 -30.77 -18.90
CA ASN A 134 -10.36 -32.13 -18.94
C ASN A 134 -9.41 -33.08 -19.72
N LYS A 135 -9.78 -34.37 -19.83
CA LYS A 135 -9.00 -35.39 -20.57
C LYS A 135 -8.73 -35.03 -22.03
N ASP A 136 -9.57 -34.20 -22.64
CA ASP A 136 -9.44 -33.73 -24.02
C ASP A 136 -8.67 -32.40 -24.14
N GLY A 137 -8.10 -31.90 -23.04
CA GLY A 137 -7.37 -30.64 -22.99
C GLY A 137 -8.25 -29.38 -23.06
N ARG A 138 -9.54 -29.49 -22.73
CA ARG A 138 -10.54 -28.40 -22.79
C ARG A 138 -11.01 -27.97 -21.42
N ILE A 139 -11.32 -26.68 -21.28
CA ILE A 139 -11.97 -26.10 -20.10
C ILE A 139 -13.47 -26.09 -20.33
N VAL A 140 -14.21 -26.93 -19.61
CA VAL A 140 -15.65 -27.14 -19.82
C VAL A 140 -16.47 -26.90 -18.55
N ASP A 141 -17.70 -26.47 -18.74
CA ASP A 141 -18.72 -26.34 -17.70
C ASP A 141 -19.35 -27.72 -17.36
N PRO A 142 -20.23 -27.82 -16.33
CA PRO A 142 -20.92 -29.06 -15.99
C PRO A 142 -21.77 -29.66 -17.14
N SER A 143 -22.16 -28.84 -18.12
CA SER A 143 -22.93 -29.27 -19.30
C SER A 143 -22.04 -29.74 -20.46
N GLY A 144 -20.72 -29.73 -20.29
CA GLY A 144 -19.73 -30.12 -21.29
C GLY A 144 -19.44 -29.03 -22.34
N LYS A 145 -19.92 -27.80 -22.15
CA LYS A 145 -19.66 -26.66 -23.04
C LYS A 145 -18.42 -25.88 -22.60
N PRO A 146 -17.70 -25.19 -23.51
CA PRO A 146 -16.57 -24.36 -23.13
C PRO A 146 -16.96 -23.29 -22.11
N VAL A 147 -16.19 -23.16 -21.03
CA VAL A 147 -16.40 -22.09 -20.06
C VAL A 147 -16.13 -20.75 -20.72
N VAL A 148 -17.02 -19.78 -20.52
CA VAL A 148 -16.89 -18.41 -21.02
C VAL A 148 -17.23 -17.42 -19.91
N ASN A 149 -16.77 -16.18 -20.06
CA ASN A 149 -16.95 -15.08 -19.11
C ASN A 149 -16.48 -15.40 -17.68
N GLY A 150 -15.44 -16.22 -17.56
CA GLY A 150 -14.88 -16.65 -16.26
C GLY A 150 -15.76 -17.66 -15.51
N GLY A 151 -16.75 -18.28 -16.17
CA GLY A 151 -17.67 -19.20 -15.50
C GLY A 151 -18.73 -18.48 -14.65
N LEU A 152 -18.95 -17.18 -14.88
CA LEU A 152 -19.98 -16.40 -14.22
C LEU A 152 -21.36 -16.74 -14.80
N LEU A 153 -22.25 -17.23 -13.94
CA LEU A 153 -23.65 -17.47 -14.25
C LEU A 153 -24.41 -16.13 -14.33
N LYS A 154 -25.58 -16.13 -14.96
CA LYS A 154 -26.43 -14.92 -15.11
C LYS A 154 -26.88 -14.31 -13.77
N ASN A 155 -26.81 -15.07 -12.69
CA ASN A 155 -27.11 -14.63 -11.32
C ASN A 155 -25.89 -14.02 -10.60
N GLY A 156 -24.74 -13.87 -11.27
CA GLY A 156 -23.52 -13.31 -10.69
C GLY A 156 -22.69 -14.28 -9.85
N MET A 157 -23.05 -15.56 -9.78
CA MET A 157 -22.25 -16.58 -9.08
C MET A 157 -21.33 -17.33 -10.06
N PHE A 158 -20.16 -17.74 -9.57
CA PHE A 158 -19.29 -18.63 -10.33
C PHE A 158 -19.83 -20.07 -10.31
N VAL A 159 -19.67 -20.78 -11.43
CA VAL A 159 -19.94 -22.21 -11.50
C VAL A 159 -18.89 -22.95 -10.69
N GLU A 160 -19.27 -23.54 -9.56
CA GLU A 160 -18.36 -24.32 -8.72
C GLU A 160 -18.09 -25.70 -9.32
N LEU A 161 -16.82 -25.98 -9.61
CA LEU A 161 -16.35 -27.28 -10.04
C LEU A 161 -15.24 -27.76 -9.11
N ARG A 162 -15.16 -29.07 -8.87
CA ARG A 162 -14.04 -29.67 -8.13
C ARG A 162 -12.69 -29.44 -8.81
N ALA A 163 -12.67 -29.14 -10.10
CA ALA A 163 -11.44 -28.86 -10.84
C ALA A 163 -11.01 -27.37 -10.78
N GLN A 164 -11.68 -26.54 -9.97
CA GLN A 164 -11.40 -25.11 -9.84
C GLN A 164 -10.69 -24.76 -8.54
N TYR A 165 -9.76 -23.83 -8.63
CA TYR A 165 -8.89 -23.43 -7.52
C TYR A 165 -8.65 -21.92 -7.53
N TRP A 166 -8.55 -21.34 -6.34
CA TRP A 166 -8.03 -20.00 -6.14
C TRP A 166 -6.56 -20.10 -5.74
N ILE A 167 -5.67 -19.56 -6.57
CA ILE A 167 -4.21 -19.67 -6.36
C ILE A 167 -3.50 -18.32 -6.45
N PRO A 168 -2.41 -18.12 -5.70
CA PRO A 168 -1.55 -16.96 -5.84
C PRO A 168 -0.80 -16.98 -7.18
N ARG A 169 -0.35 -15.80 -7.62
CA ARG A 169 0.34 -15.63 -8.90
C ARG A 169 1.61 -16.48 -9.03
N ILE A 170 2.35 -16.71 -7.95
CA ILE A 170 3.57 -17.54 -7.94
C ILE A 170 3.31 -19.01 -8.32
N GLN A 171 2.05 -19.49 -8.22
CA GLN A 171 1.64 -20.84 -8.61
C GLN A 171 1.07 -20.91 -10.04
N LEU A 172 1.02 -19.78 -10.77
CA LEU A 172 0.35 -19.66 -12.07
C LEU A 172 1.32 -19.09 -13.09
N MET A 173 1.67 -19.86 -14.12
CA MET A 173 2.41 -19.37 -15.27
C MET A 173 1.51 -19.27 -16.50
N PHE A 174 1.29 -18.09 -17.08
CA PHE A 174 0.57 -17.94 -18.34
C PHE A 174 1.36 -18.55 -19.50
N LEU A 175 0.72 -19.28 -20.42
CA LEU A 175 1.44 -19.84 -21.58
C LEU A 175 1.95 -18.76 -22.56
N ALA A 176 1.53 -17.51 -22.35
CA ALA A 176 1.98 -16.35 -23.11
C ALA A 176 3.15 -15.60 -22.46
N GLU A 177 3.56 -15.95 -21.23
CA GLU A 177 4.74 -15.38 -20.59
C GLU A 177 6.01 -16.20 -20.87
N ASP A 178 7.17 -15.64 -20.56
CA ASP A 178 8.47 -16.28 -20.78
C ASP A 178 8.78 -17.27 -19.63
N PRO A 179 8.93 -18.58 -19.90
CA PRO A 179 9.19 -19.58 -18.87
C PRO A 179 10.48 -19.33 -18.09
N ASP A 180 11.51 -18.74 -18.71
CA ASP A 180 12.78 -18.45 -18.06
C ASP A 180 12.60 -17.36 -16.98
N ILE A 181 11.83 -16.31 -17.31
CA ILE A 181 11.53 -15.21 -16.38
C ILE A 181 10.64 -15.69 -15.24
N PHE A 182 9.64 -16.51 -15.54
CA PHE A 182 8.78 -17.09 -14.50
C PHE A 182 9.55 -18.05 -13.60
N ALA A 183 10.43 -18.89 -14.14
CA ALA A 183 11.30 -19.75 -13.34
C ALA A 183 12.22 -18.92 -12.44
N GLN A 184 12.77 -17.82 -12.96
CA GLN A 184 13.58 -16.88 -12.17
C GLN A 184 12.78 -16.24 -11.02
N ARG A 185 11.50 -15.88 -11.26
CA ARG A 185 10.58 -15.37 -10.23
C ARG A 185 10.39 -16.39 -9.10
N VAL A 186 10.05 -17.64 -9.45
CA VAL A 186 9.90 -18.75 -8.48
C VAL A 186 11.20 -19.01 -7.73
N ALA A 187 12.33 -19.05 -8.42
CA ALA A 187 13.64 -19.27 -7.80
C ALA A 187 14.06 -18.12 -6.87
N SER A 188 13.71 -16.88 -7.22
CA SER A 188 13.93 -15.72 -6.37
C SER A 188 13.13 -15.83 -5.07
N ALA A 189 11.82 -16.07 -5.16
CA ALA A 189 10.95 -16.27 -4.01
C ALA A 189 11.42 -17.44 -3.14
N TYR A 190 11.82 -18.56 -3.76
CA TYR A 190 12.28 -19.76 -3.07
C TYR A 190 13.52 -19.51 -2.23
N ARG A 191 14.52 -18.83 -2.81
CA ARG A 191 15.76 -18.44 -2.12
C ARG A 191 15.53 -17.40 -1.03
N GLU A 192 14.67 -16.42 -1.26
CA GLU A 192 14.31 -15.44 -0.24
C GLU A 192 13.59 -16.10 0.93
N ARG A 193 12.66 -17.03 0.67
CA ARG A 193 12.05 -17.85 1.74
C ARG A 193 13.10 -18.59 2.56
N GLN A 194 14.00 -19.33 1.91
CA GLN A 194 15.07 -20.06 2.61
C GLN A 194 15.92 -19.13 3.48
N LYS A 195 16.28 -17.94 2.96
CA LYS A 195 17.04 -16.93 3.70
C LYS A 195 16.28 -16.41 4.92
N HIS A 196 14.99 -16.15 4.79
CA HIS A 196 14.16 -15.64 5.88
C HIS A 196 13.89 -16.72 6.95
N GLU A 197 13.55 -17.94 6.55
CA GLU A 197 13.38 -19.07 7.49
C GLU A 197 14.68 -19.40 8.23
N ALA A 198 15.84 -19.34 7.55
CA ALA A 198 17.12 -19.47 8.21
C ALA A 198 17.40 -18.30 9.17
N GLY A 199 17.03 -17.08 8.79
CA GLY A 199 17.13 -15.90 9.65
C GLY A 199 16.24 -15.97 10.88
N LEU A 200 15.01 -16.49 10.76
CA LEU A 200 14.12 -16.70 11.90
C LEU A 200 14.68 -17.72 12.88
N ARG A 201 15.19 -18.85 12.39
CA ARG A 201 15.88 -19.86 13.21
C ARG A 201 17.11 -19.28 13.88
N TYR A 202 17.92 -18.51 13.14
CA TYR A 202 19.10 -17.84 13.67
C TYR A 202 18.76 -16.91 14.83
N ASN A 203 17.72 -16.07 14.68
CA ASN A 203 17.26 -15.19 15.74
C ASN A 203 16.75 -15.99 16.95
N LEU A 204 15.97 -17.05 16.72
CA LEU A 204 15.51 -17.93 17.79
C LEU A 204 16.68 -18.52 18.58
N TYR A 205 17.75 -18.95 17.92
CA TYR A 205 18.96 -19.41 18.61
C TYR A 205 19.57 -18.31 19.48
N LEU A 206 19.67 -17.07 18.98
CA LEU A 206 20.17 -15.94 19.76
C LEU A 206 19.29 -15.63 20.97
N ASP A 207 17.96 -15.71 20.82
CA ASP A 207 16.99 -15.52 21.91
C ASP A 207 17.12 -16.60 22.99
N CYS A 208 17.49 -17.81 22.60
CA CYS A 208 17.67 -18.94 23.52
C CYS A 208 19.10 -19.11 24.05
N MET A 209 20.07 -18.29 23.60
CA MET A 209 21.44 -18.38 24.10
C MET A 209 21.51 -17.89 25.56
N PRO A 210 22.22 -18.61 26.44
CA PRO A 210 22.40 -18.18 27.82
C PRO A 210 23.22 -16.88 27.87
N ASN A 211 22.91 -16.03 28.84
CA ASN A 211 23.66 -14.79 29.10
C ASN A 211 24.73 -14.97 30.17
N GLU A 212 24.85 -16.18 30.73
CA GLU A 212 25.82 -16.52 31.77
C GLU A 212 27.26 -16.41 31.24
N GLY A 213 28.09 -15.64 31.92
CA GLY A 213 29.50 -15.44 31.53
C GLY A 213 29.73 -14.37 30.46
N ILE A 214 28.67 -13.75 29.92
CA ILE A 214 28.81 -12.54 29.10
C ILE A 214 29.04 -11.36 30.04
N GLY A 215 30.13 -10.62 29.84
CA GLY A 215 30.40 -9.42 30.62
C GLY A 215 29.27 -8.38 30.48
N GLU A 216 29.13 -7.48 31.43
CA GLU A 216 28.14 -6.39 31.37
C GLU A 216 28.72 -5.13 30.73
N LEU A 217 27.85 -4.26 30.23
CA LEU A 217 28.26 -2.91 29.84
C LEU A 217 28.80 -2.14 31.05
N SER A 218 29.88 -1.39 30.83
CA SER A 218 30.48 -0.60 31.90
C SER A 218 29.48 0.44 32.44
N SER A 219 29.47 0.61 33.76
CA SER A 219 28.58 1.57 34.41
C SER A 219 28.84 3.02 33.97
N THR A 220 30.06 3.34 33.54
CA THR A 220 30.41 4.65 32.98
C THR A 220 29.75 4.87 31.62
N THR A 221 29.74 3.87 30.74
CA THR A 221 29.04 3.94 29.44
C THR A 221 27.53 4.14 29.62
N ILE A 222 26.91 3.37 30.52
CA ILE A 222 25.46 3.47 30.78
C ILE A 222 25.10 4.86 31.33
N LYS A 223 25.91 5.39 32.27
CA LYS A 223 25.73 6.75 32.81
C LYS A 223 25.87 7.81 31.73
N HIS A 224 26.83 7.66 30.81
CA HIS A 224 27.01 8.58 29.70
C HIS A 224 25.85 8.54 28.70
N MET A 225 25.34 7.36 28.36
CA MET A 225 24.13 7.21 27.54
C MET A 225 22.92 7.88 28.19
N LEU A 226 22.74 7.69 29.50
CA LEU A 226 21.67 8.33 30.25
C LEU A 226 21.80 9.86 30.24
N PHE A 227 23.01 10.38 30.44
CA PHE A 227 23.28 11.83 30.38
C PHE A 227 22.88 12.41 29.02
N LEU A 228 23.28 11.79 27.91
CA LEU A 228 22.92 12.26 26.56
C LEU A 228 21.40 12.21 26.34
N ALA A 229 20.74 11.12 26.74
CA ALA A 229 19.31 10.93 26.53
C ALA A 229 18.43 11.84 27.42
N LYS A 230 18.86 12.14 28.65
CA LYS A 230 18.09 12.89 29.65
C LYS A 230 18.58 14.33 29.81
N ASP A 231 19.87 14.50 30.05
CA ASP A 231 20.46 15.77 30.49
C ASP A 231 20.92 16.67 29.34
N ASP A 232 21.17 16.13 28.15
CA ASP A 232 21.52 16.95 26.97
C ASP A 232 20.28 17.32 26.13
N THR A 233 19.16 16.60 26.30
CA THR A 233 17.93 16.81 25.54
C THR A 233 16.97 17.77 26.27
N CYS A 234 16.78 18.99 25.74
CA CYS A 234 16.04 20.08 26.40
C CYS A 234 14.57 19.79 26.76
N THR A 235 13.92 18.82 26.12
CA THR A 235 12.47 18.58 26.25
C THR A 235 12.09 17.49 27.25
N VAL A 236 13.01 16.61 27.65
CA VAL A 236 12.67 15.36 28.36
C VAL A 236 12.81 15.47 29.89
N LYS A 237 13.65 16.40 30.38
CA LYS A 237 14.06 16.52 31.79
C LYS A 237 12.94 16.65 32.83
N ASN A 238 11.80 17.22 32.43
CA ASN A 238 10.72 17.60 33.35
C ASN A 238 9.53 16.63 33.34
N TYR A 239 9.64 15.48 32.66
CA TYR A 239 8.54 14.52 32.54
C TYR A 239 8.42 13.64 33.79
N GLN A 240 7.21 13.50 34.33
CA GLN A 240 6.95 12.64 35.48
C GLN A 240 7.10 11.15 35.10
N GLY A 241 7.74 10.36 35.95
CA GLY A 241 7.99 8.92 35.70
C GLY A 241 9.23 8.61 34.86
N LEU A 242 10.03 9.63 34.50
CA LEU A 242 11.21 9.47 33.65
C LEU A 242 12.26 8.52 34.23
N ASP A 243 12.48 8.54 35.54
CA ASP A 243 13.50 7.70 36.17
C ASP A 243 13.11 6.21 36.16
N GLU A 244 11.83 5.88 36.33
CA GLU A 244 11.34 4.51 36.22
C GLU A 244 11.44 4.01 34.77
N THR A 245 11.07 4.84 33.80
CA THR A 245 11.21 4.51 32.38
C THR A 245 12.69 4.35 32.00
N ALA A 246 13.57 5.22 32.48
CA ALA A 246 15.01 5.12 32.25
C ALA A 246 15.59 3.82 32.80
N GLN A 247 15.17 3.38 34.00
CA GLN A 247 15.61 2.10 34.56
C GLN A 247 15.12 0.89 33.72
N LYS A 248 13.90 0.94 33.20
CA LYS A 248 13.40 -0.11 32.28
C LYS A 248 14.21 -0.15 30.99
N LEU A 249 14.44 1.01 30.38
CA LEU A 249 15.24 1.14 29.15
C LEU A 249 16.69 0.71 29.36
N GLN A 250 17.30 1.00 30.52
CA GLN A 250 18.65 0.51 30.82
C GLN A 250 18.73 -1.02 30.82
N LYS A 251 17.70 -1.70 31.33
CA LYS A 251 17.62 -3.16 31.27
C LYS A 251 17.51 -3.65 29.82
N GLU A 252 16.65 -3.02 29.02
CA GLU A 252 16.51 -3.34 27.58
C GLU A 252 17.84 -3.17 26.84
N VAL A 253 18.55 -2.06 27.05
CA VAL A 253 19.88 -1.82 26.47
C VAL A 253 20.89 -2.90 26.88
N MET A 254 20.82 -3.39 28.12
CA MET A 254 21.67 -4.50 28.56
C MET A 254 21.32 -5.82 27.85
N PHE A 255 20.03 -6.13 27.69
CA PHE A 255 19.59 -7.31 26.94
C PHE A 255 20.01 -7.24 25.46
N ASP A 256 19.89 -6.08 24.83
CA ASP A 256 20.36 -5.86 23.46
C ASP A 256 21.87 -6.02 23.35
N TYR A 257 22.62 -5.57 24.34
CA TYR A 257 24.06 -5.78 24.41
C TYR A 257 24.41 -7.27 24.52
N TRP A 258 23.79 -8.01 25.44
CA TRP A 258 24.01 -9.45 25.57
C TRP A 258 23.63 -10.20 24.29
N ARG A 259 22.49 -9.86 23.67
CA ARG A 259 22.09 -10.38 22.37
C ARG A 259 23.15 -10.11 21.30
N GLY A 260 23.71 -8.90 21.27
CA GLY A 260 24.78 -8.52 20.35
C GLY A 260 26.08 -9.31 20.58
N MET A 261 26.44 -9.55 21.84
CA MET A 261 27.59 -10.38 22.20
C MET A 261 27.37 -11.84 21.78
N ASN A 262 26.18 -12.39 22.02
CA ASN A 262 25.79 -13.72 21.57
C ASN A 262 25.82 -13.85 20.03
N ASP A 263 25.38 -12.83 19.29
CA ASP A 263 25.49 -12.79 17.81
C ASP A 263 26.95 -12.88 17.36
N LEU A 264 27.88 -12.16 18.02
CA LEU A 264 29.30 -12.24 17.73
C LEU A 264 29.89 -13.62 18.02
N ILE A 265 29.58 -14.18 19.20
CA ILE A 265 30.05 -15.51 19.62
C ILE A 265 29.54 -16.58 18.64
N LEU A 266 28.23 -16.60 18.35
CA LEU A 266 27.62 -17.60 17.48
C LEU A 266 28.18 -17.52 16.06
N ARG A 267 28.40 -16.31 15.51
CA ARG A 267 29.03 -16.16 14.19
C ARG A 267 30.44 -16.72 14.16
N GLU A 268 31.21 -16.49 15.21
CA GLU A 268 32.58 -17.00 15.29
C GLU A 268 32.59 -18.53 15.47
N MET A 269 31.66 -19.11 16.24
CA MET A 269 31.49 -20.56 16.38
C MET A 269 31.14 -21.21 15.03
N VAL A 270 30.15 -20.69 14.32
CA VAL A 270 29.74 -21.19 12.99
C VAL A 270 30.92 -21.13 12.00
N LYS A 271 31.73 -20.07 12.07
CA LYS A 271 32.91 -19.91 11.21
C LYS A 271 34.04 -20.89 11.52
N LYS A 272 34.29 -21.18 12.80
CA LYS A 272 35.36 -22.10 13.23
C LYS A 272 34.99 -23.57 13.03
N GLU A 273 33.75 -23.94 13.28
CA GLU A 273 33.26 -25.32 13.30
C GLU A 273 32.16 -25.54 12.25
N SER A 274 32.48 -25.22 10.99
CA SER A 274 31.52 -25.22 9.88
C SER A 274 30.83 -26.57 9.66
N MET A 275 31.47 -27.71 9.97
CA MET A 275 30.86 -29.04 9.77
C MET A 275 29.78 -29.36 10.81
N GLN A 276 29.90 -28.83 12.03
CA GLN A 276 28.95 -29.08 13.11
C GLN A 276 27.74 -28.14 13.04
N TYR A 277 27.97 -26.90 12.60
CA TYR A 277 26.95 -25.84 12.59
C TYR A 277 26.48 -25.44 11.20
N ASP A 278 26.65 -26.30 10.19
CA ASP A 278 26.28 -26.01 8.79
C ASP A 278 24.80 -25.62 8.63
N PHE A 279 23.93 -26.13 9.49
CA PHE A 279 22.49 -25.81 9.49
C PHE A 279 22.15 -24.41 10.02
N ILE A 280 23.12 -23.69 10.60
CA ILE A 280 22.95 -22.32 11.11
C ILE A 280 23.50 -21.36 10.06
N HIS A 281 22.61 -20.57 9.46
CA HIS A 281 23.01 -19.54 8.50
C HIS A 281 22.81 -18.15 9.13
N PRO A 282 23.90 -17.48 9.57
CA PRO A 282 23.79 -16.15 10.14
C PRO A 282 23.21 -15.15 9.15
N VAL A 283 22.29 -14.29 9.61
CA VAL A 283 21.73 -13.23 8.78
C VAL A 283 22.85 -12.32 8.27
N GLU A 284 22.89 -12.12 6.96
CA GLU A 284 23.85 -11.22 6.32
C GLU A 284 23.56 -9.77 6.72
N LYS A 285 24.49 -9.15 7.45
CA LYS A 285 24.45 -7.72 7.69
C LYS A 285 24.89 -7.01 6.41
N LYS A 286 23.99 -6.24 5.78
CA LYS A 286 24.32 -5.39 4.63
C LYS A 286 25.49 -4.49 5.03
N LYS A 287 26.68 -4.75 4.48
CA LYS A 287 27.85 -3.91 4.71
C LYS A 287 27.53 -2.51 4.18
N ARG A 288 27.57 -1.51 5.07
CA ARG A 288 27.47 -0.11 4.63
C ARG A 288 28.61 0.13 3.65
N LYS A 289 28.31 0.74 2.49
CA LYS A 289 29.35 1.18 1.57
C LYS A 289 30.24 2.15 2.34
N ILE A 290 31.49 1.77 2.58
CA ILE A 290 32.43 2.61 3.33
C ILE A 290 32.69 3.84 2.46
N PRO A 291 32.35 5.06 2.92
CA PRO A 291 32.67 6.27 2.17
C PRO A 291 34.18 6.35 1.99
N TRP A 292 34.63 6.73 0.78
CA TRP A 292 36.07 6.90 0.50
C TRP A 292 36.71 8.01 1.35
N LYS A 293 35.91 8.96 1.85
CA LYS A 293 36.30 10.04 2.76
C LYS A 293 35.43 10.03 4.02
N GLY A 294 36.02 10.37 5.17
CA GLY A 294 35.28 10.59 6.42
C GLY A 294 34.39 11.84 6.41
N THR A 295 34.50 12.67 5.37
CA THR A 295 33.66 13.83 5.09
C THR A 295 32.95 13.65 3.77
N LEU A 296 31.69 14.11 3.69
CA LEU A 296 30.99 14.26 2.42
C LEU A 296 31.59 15.47 1.71
N GLU A 297 32.03 15.31 0.47
CA GLU A 297 32.37 16.47 -0.38
C GLU A 297 31.08 17.22 -0.68
N ILE A 298 30.86 18.29 0.07
CA ILE A 298 29.81 19.25 -0.25
C ILE A 298 30.34 20.08 -1.42
N PRO A 299 29.63 20.14 -2.56
CA PRO A 299 29.99 21.04 -3.65
C PRO A 299 30.20 22.46 -3.10
N LYS A 300 31.13 23.24 -3.67
CA LYS A 300 31.25 24.66 -3.32
C LYS A 300 29.95 25.37 -3.69
N TYR A 301 29.06 25.47 -2.70
CA TYR A 301 27.78 26.11 -2.78
C TYR A 301 27.95 27.51 -2.19
N ASP A 302 27.79 28.51 -3.04
CA ASP A 302 27.75 29.89 -2.59
C ASP A 302 26.42 30.11 -1.85
N PHE A 303 26.48 29.89 -0.54
CA PHE A 303 25.31 30.01 0.33
C PHE A 303 24.72 31.41 0.24
N ASP A 304 25.56 32.45 0.20
CA ASP A 304 25.11 33.83 0.17
C ASP A 304 24.34 34.12 -1.13
N MET A 305 24.90 33.72 -2.28
CA MET A 305 24.23 33.88 -3.58
C MET A 305 22.86 33.17 -3.62
N MET A 306 22.82 31.92 -3.13
CA MET A 306 21.60 31.13 -3.18
C MET A 306 20.58 31.54 -2.10
N PHE A 307 21.05 32.00 -0.95
CA PHE A 307 20.22 32.60 0.09
C PHE A 307 19.59 33.89 -0.41
N ASP A 308 20.34 34.77 -1.09
CA ASP A 308 19.80 36.00 -1.69
C ASP A 308 18.78 35.71 -2.78
N LYS A 309 19.07 34.71 -3.63
CA LYS A 309 18.12 34.24 -4.64
C LYS A 309 16.85 33.66 -3.99
N PHE A 310 16.99 32.88 -2.94
CA PHE A 310 15.85 32.32 -2.21
C PHE A 310 15.05 33.41 -1.50
N SER A 311 15.72 34.33 -0.79
CA SER A 311 15.13 35.43 -0.05
C SER A 311 14.39 36.40 -0.98
N SER A 312 14.95 36.71 -2.16
CA SER A 312 14.27 37.55 -3.15
C SER A 312 13.03 36.88 -3.76
N LEU A 313 13.07 35.57 -4.01
CA LEU A 313 11.92 34.83 -4.54
C LEU A 313 10.86 34.52 -3.49
N SER A 314 11.27 34.32 -2.24
CA SER A 314 10.42 33.96 -1.11
C SER A 314 9.60 35.16 -0.65
N MET A 315 8.33 34.87 -0.35
CA MET A 315 7.36 35.84 0.16
C MET A 315 7.33 35.85 1.70
N LEU A 316 7.69 34.75 2.36
CA LEU A 316 7.59 34.60 3.81
C LEU A 316 8.82 35.18 4.52
N THR A 317 9.27 36.36 4.08
CA THR A 317 10.47 37.02 4.60
C THR A 317 10.18 38.03 5.72
N LYS A 318 8.91 38.36 5.95
CA LYS A 318 8.47 39.36 6.93
C LYS A 318 7.41 38.78 7.86
N PRO A 319 7.47 39.03 9.18
CA PRO A 319 6.48 38.53 10.12
C PRO A 319 5.07 39.07 9.83
N GLU A 320 4.96 40.29 9.28
CA GLU A 320 3.69 40.90 8.89
C GLU A 320 3.01 40.13 7.75
N ALA A 321 3.79 39.67 6.76
CA ALA A 321 3.28 38.88 5.64
C ALA A 321 2.82 37.49 6.10
N ILE A 322 3.57 36.87 7.02
CA ILE A 322 3.19 35.59 7.63
C ILE A 322 1.90 35.76 8.43
N SER A 323 1.81 36.79 9.27
CA SER A 323 0.62 37.09 10.06
C SER A 323 -0.61 37.36 9.18
N ALA A 324 -0.44 38.12 8.09
CA ALA A 324 -1.50 38.39 7.12
C ALA A 324 -2.02 37.10 6.48
N LEU A 325 -1.11 36.20 6.08
CA LEU A 325 -1.46 34.90 5.50
C LEU A 325 -2.18 34.00 6.50
N CYS A 326 -1.68 33.89 7.75
CA CYS A 326 -2.32 33.10 8.79
C CYS A 326 -3.74 33.59 9.08
N LYS A 327 -3.95 34.91 9.18
CA LYS A 327 -5.29 35.47 9.39
C LYS A 327 -6.20 35.25 8.17
N ALA A 328 -5.67 35.38 6.96
CA ALA A 328 -6.43 35.09 5.74
C ALA A 328 -6.87 33.61 5.67
N GLN A 329 -5.99 32.69 6.06
CA GLN A 329 -6.31 31.27 6.17
C GLN A 329 -7.33 30.99 7.26
N TYR A 330 -7.24 31.66 8.42
CA TYR A 330 -8.23 31.55 9.48
C TYR A 330 -9.63 31.94 9.00
N GLU A 331 -9.76 33.08 8.33
CA GLU A 331 -11.04 33.50 7.72
C GLU A 331 -11.55 32.50 6.66
N CYS A 332 -10.65 31.88 5.91
CA CYS A 332 -11.00 30.82 4.97
C CYS A 332 -11.51 29.55 5.68
N MET A 333 -10.91 29.17 6.80
CA MET A 333 -11.37 28.03 7.61
C MET A 333 -12.75 28.27 8.22
N GLU A 334 -13.04 29.50 8.65
CA GLU A 334 -14.36 29.92 9.13
C GLU A 334 -15.45 29.86 8.04
N VAL A 335 -15.08 30.03 6.77
CA VAL A 335 -16.00 29.79 5.64
C VAL A 335 -16.20 28.30 5.42
N ARG A 336 -15.12 27.51 5.47
CA ARG A 336 -15.19 26.05 5.26
C ARG A 336 -16.04 25.35 6.32
N SER A 337 -16.12 25.88 7.54
CA SER A 337 -16.98 25.34 8.61
C SER A 337 -18.47 25.62 8.41
N LYS A 338 -18.85 26.45 7.44
CA LYS A 338 -20.25 26.69 7.07
C LYS A 338 -20.76 25.59 6.14
N SER A 339 -22.07 25.55 5.96
CA SER A 339 -22.73 24.65 5.02
C SER A 339 -23.75 25.43 4.20
N MET A 340 -23.79 25.20 2.89
CA MET A 340 -24.80 25.79 2.00
C MET A 340 -26.21 25.30 2.34
N PHE A 341 -26.30 24.11 2.94
CA PHE A 341 -27.55 23.45 3.28
C PHE A 341 -27.70 23.29 4.79
N HIS A 342 -28.93 23.35 5.28
CA HIS A 342 -29.26 23.09 6.67
C HIS A 342 -29.32 21.57 6.91
N VAL A 343 -28.23 21.01 7.44
CA VAL A 343 -28.06 19.58 7.76
C VAL A 343 -27.27 19.49 9.09
N PRO A 344 -27.64 18.61 10.05
CA PRO A 344 -28.74 17.63 10.01
C PRO A 344 -30.11 18.24 10.33
N ILE A 345 -31.16 17.67 9.73
CA ILE A 345 -32.55 18.04 10.01
C ILE A 345 -33.01 17.31 11.27
N SER A 346 -33.37 18.05 12.30
CA SER A 346 -33.77 17.48 13.61
C SER A 346 -35.27 17.22 13.75
N LYS A 347 -36.11 17.79 12.88
CA LYS A 347 -37.57 17.67 12.94
C LYS A 347 -38.15 17.36 11.56
N HIS A 348 -39.19 16.53 11.54
CA HIS A 348 -40.00 16.36 10.33
C HIS A 348 -40.63 17.70 9.95
N MET A 349 -40.66 18.01 8.65
CA MET A 349 -41.21 19.25 8.13
C MET A 349 -41.87 18.98 6.78
N ARG A 350 -42.77 19.86 6.35
CA ARG A 350 -43.36 19.77 5.01
C ARG A 350 -42.31 20.07 3.95
N LEU A 351 -42.51 19.57 2.73
CA LEU A 351 -41.58 19.82 1.63
C LEU A 351 -41.39 21.33 1.36
N GLU A 352 -42.47 22.11 1.45
CA GLU A 352 -42.42 23.57 1.32
C GLU A 352 -41.57 24.23 2.41
N GLU A 353 -41.69 23.77 3.66
CA GLU A 353 -40.90 24.27 4.79
C GLU A 353 -39.43 23.88 4.66
N PHE A 354 -39.16 22.67 4.12
CA PHE A 354 -37.82 22.22 3.80
C PHE A 354 -37.17 23.10 2.73
N GLU A 355 -37.87 23.33 1.60
CA GLU A 355 -37.38 24.18 0.52
C GLU A 355 -37.10 25.61 1.01
N GLN A 356 -38.01 26.18 1.79
CA GLN A 356 -37.83 27.50 2.39
C GLN A 356 -36.60 27.55 3.32
N THR A 357 -36.40 26.53 4.16
CA THR A 357 -35.27 26.44 5.08
C THR A 357 -33.94 26.35 4.33
N GLN A 358 -33.86 25.51 3.30
CA GLN A 358 -32.65 25.36 2.48
C GLN A 358 -32.35 26.64 1.67
N SER A 359 -33.38 27.28 1.12
CA SER A 359 -33.26 28.54 0.38
C SER A 359 -32.78 29.68 1.29
N MET A 360 -33.34 29.79 2.49
CA MET A 360 -32.92 30.77 3.49
C MET A 360 -31.45 30.58 3.88
N MET A 361 -31.02 29.34 4.16
CA MET A 361 -29.62 29.04 4.50
C MET A 361 -28.67 29.40 3.35
N THR A 362 -29.05 29.05 2.12
CA THR A 362 -28.28 29.37 0.92
C THR A 362 -28.09 30.88 0.75
N VAL A 363 -29.17 31.67 0.93
CA VAL A 363 -29.11 33.13 0.86
C VAL A 363 -28.22 33.70 1.97
N GLN A 364 -28.33 33.19 3.21
CA GLN A 364 -27.51 33.63 4.33
C GLN A 364 -26.01 33.42 4.08
N VAL A 365 -25.63 32.23 3.60
CA VAL A 365 -24.22 31.92 3.28
C VAL A 365 -23.75 32.77 2.10
N ALA A 366 -24.58 32.95 1.07
CA ALA A 366 -24.23 33.78 -0.07
C ALA A 366 -23.97 35.25 0.31
N LEU A 367 -24.78 35.82 1.22
CA LEU A 367 -24.56 37.17 1.75
C LEU A 367 -23.25 37.25 2.55
N PHE A 368 -22.98 36.27 3.41
CA PHE A 368 -21.73 36.20 4.16
C PHE A 368 -20.50 36.15 3.24
N LEU A 369 -20.55 35.32 2.19
CA LEU A 369 -19.45 35.18 1.22
C LEU A 369 -19.19 36.46 0.42
N LYS A 370 -20.24 37.19 0.05
CA LYS A 370 -20.14 38.42 -0.76
C LYS A 370 -19.69 39.62 0.05
N ASP A 371 -20.16 39.75 1.29
CA ASP A 371 -19.96 40.97 2.08
C ASP A 371 -18.94 40.75 3.21
N ALA A 372 -19.33 39.95 4.21
CA ALA A 372 -18.57 39.81 5.45
C ALA A 372 -17.20 39.17 5.23
N TRP A 373 -17.11 38.12 4.42
CA TRP A 373 -15.86 37.40 4.19
C TRP A 373 -14.81 38.28 3.48
N LEU A 374 -15.23 38.97 2.42
CA LEU A 374 -14.35 39.90 1.69
C LEU A 374 -13.91 41.07 2.57
N ASP A 375 -14.82 41.62 3.38
CA ASP A 375 -14.48 42.73 4.26
C ASP A 375 -13.51 42.32 5.38
N ASN A 376 -13.72 41.17 6.00
CA ASN A 376 -12.82 40.62 7.02
C ASN A 376 -11.43 40.35 6.45
N LEU A 377 -11.33 39.67 5.30
CA LEU A 377 -10.05 39.43 4.63
C LEU A 377 -9.32 40.73 4.33
N ARG A 378 -10.02 41.70 3.75
CA ARG A 378 -9.48 43.04 3.47
C ARG A 378 -8.97 43.72 4.74
N LYS A 379 -9.77 43.72 5.81
CA LYS A 379 -9.44 44.32 7.10
C LYS A 379 -8.22 43.67 7.73
N HIS A 380 -8.15 42.34 7.78
CA HIS A 380 -7.03 41.61 8.37
C HIS A 380 -5.73 41.80 7.60
N ILE A 381 -5.75 41.67 6.27
CA ILE A 381 -4.57 41.88 5.43
C ILE A 381 -4.08 43.32 5.55
N ARG A 382 -4.99 44.31 5.46
CA ARG A 382 -4.64 45.73 5.57
C ARG A 382 -4.08 46.07 6.95
N THR A 383 -4.63 45.51 8.02
CA THR A 383 -4.16 45.78 9.39
C THR A 383 -2.76 45.23 9.61
N CYS A 384 -2.46 44.02 9.14
CA CYS A 384 -1.13 43.43 9.29
C CYS A 384 -0.07 44.15 8.44
N LEU A 385 -0.43 44.58 7.23
CA LEU A 385 0.52 45.16 6.27
C LEU A 385 0.62 46.69 6.34
N ARG A 386 -0.23 47.37 7.12
CA ARG A 386 -0.25 48.84 7.25
C ARG A 386 1.11 49.40 7.66
N ASP A 387 1.75 48.75 8.62
CA ASP A 387 3.00 49.22 9.24
C ASP A 387 4.25 48.60 8.58
N SER A 388 4.06 47.80 7.52
CA SER A 388 5.16 47.13 6.79
C SER A 388 6.08 48.08 6.02
N GLY A 389 5.74 49.38 5.95
CA GLY A 389 6.56 50.46 5.40
C GLY A 389 6.75 50.42 3.88
N LYS A 390 7.76 51.17 3.40
CA LYS A 390 8.19 51.13 1.99
C LYS A 390 8.92 49.81 1.70
N GLY A 391 8.59 49.14 0.59
CA GLY A 391 9.24 47.90 0.16
C GLY A 391 8.32 46.97 -0.62
N TRP A 392 8.71 45.70 -0.75
CA TRP A 392 8.04 44.69 -1.57
C TRP A 392 6.59 44.33 -1.16
N PHE A 393 6.13 44.78 0.02
CA PHE A 393 4.78 44.59 0.58
C PHE A 393 3.98 45.91 0.68
N ASN A 394 4.28 46.87 -0.19
CA ASN A 394 3.60 48.16 -0.19
C ASN A 394 2.13 48.02 -0.64
N ILE A 395 1.19 48.22 0.27
CA ILE A 395 -0.26 48.22 -0.01
C ILE A 395 -0.76 49.53 -0.66
N PHE A 396 0.10 50.54 -0.74
CA PHE A 396 -0.18 51.83 -1.38
C PHE A 396 0.43 51.93 -2.78
N GLU A 397 0.92 50.82 -3.34
CA GLU A 397 1.48 50.80 -4.69
C GLU A 397 0.38 51.08 -5.72
N THR A 398 0.64 52.04 -6.61
CA THR A 398 -0.33 52.46 -7.65
C THR A 398 0.12 52.04 -9.05
N ASP A 399 1.42 51.79 -9.23
CA ASP A 399 1.95 51.31 -10.50
C ASP A 399 1.72 49.80 -10.63
N PHE A 400 0.95 49.41 -11.65
CA PHE A 400 0.66 48.01 -11.93
C PHE A 400 1.91 47.19 -12.29
N TYR A 401 2.89 47.78 -12.99
CA TYR A 401 4.13 47.09 -13.34
C TYR A 401 4.94 46.77 -12.07
N VAL A 402 5.07 47.73 -11.17
CA VAL A 402 5.75 47.54 -9.87
C VAL A 402 5.01 46.51 -9.02
N TYR A 403 3.68 46.60 -8.94
CA TYR A 403 2.86 45.59 -8.27
C TYR A 403 3.05 44.19 -8.87
N SER A 404 3.12 44.09 -10.21
CA SER A 404 3.22 42.81 -10.91
C SER A 404 4.50 42.03 -10.60
N GLN A 405 5.57 42.73 -10.23
CA GLN A 405 6.88 42.18 -9.84
C GLN A 405 7.06 42.10 -8.31
N SER A 406 6.08 42.59 -7.54
CA SER A 406 6.17 42.66 -6.09
C SER A 406 5.88 41.32 -5.41
N LYS A 407 6.40 41.16 -4.19
CA LYS A 407 6.02 40.04 -3.31
C LYS A 407 4.56 40.16 -2.85
N MET A 408 4.01 41.37 -2.83
CA MET A 408 2.61 41.62 -2.52
C MET A 408 1.66 40.91 -3.50
N LYS A 409 1.96 40.94 -4.81
CA LYS A 409 1.15 40.21 -5.80
C LYS A 409 1.15 38.72 -5.53
N LYS A 410 2.32 38.12 -5.30
CA LYS A 410 2.42 36.69 -4.96
C LYS A 410 1.60 36.35 -3.71
N LEU A 411 1.60 37.21 -2.70
CA LEU A 411 0.78 37.04 -1.48
C LEU A 411 -0.71 37.06 -1.81
N MET A 412 -1.15 38.04 -2.60
CA MET A 412 -2.56 38.14 -3.00
C MET A 412 -3.00 37.00 -3.91
N GLU A 413 -2.12 36.50 -4.79
CA GLU A 413 -2.37 35.31 -5.60
C GLU A 413 -2.52 34.06 -4.73
N LEU A 414 -1.67 33.89 -3.71
CA LEU A 414 -1.80 32.80 -2.75
C LEU A 414 -3.12 32.88 -1.97
N VAL A 415 -3.47 34.06 -1.44
CA VAL A 415 -4.75 34.28 -0.75
C VAL A 415 -5.91 33.96 -1.69
N LYS A 416 -5.86 34.39 -2.96
CA LYS A 416 -6.86 34.07 -3.97
C LYS A 416 -7.00 32.55 -4.17
N TYR A 417 -5.90 31.81 -4.28
CA TYR A 417 -5.96 30.35 -4.40
C TYR A 417 -6.57 29.71 -3.16
N CYS A 418 -6.21 30.17 -1.95
CA CYS A 418 -6.83 29.70 -0.72
C CYS A 418 -8.35 29.96 -0.70
N MET A 419 -8.79 31.13 -1.16
CA MET A 419 -10.23 31.45 -1.26
C MET A 419 -10.95 30.55 -2.26
N GLN A 420 -10.35 30.31 -3.44
CA GLN A 420 -10.93 29.42 -4.45
C GLN A 420 -11.08 27.98 -3.94
N ASP A 421 -10.05 27.48 -3.28
CA ASP A 421 -10.02 26.14 -2.70
C ASP A 421 -11.05 26.00 -1.57
N THR A 422 -11.15 27.03 -0.72
CA THR A 422 -12.17 27.12 0.34
C THR A 422 -13.58 27.06 -0.20
N MET A 423 -13.87 27.82 -1.27
CA MET A 423 -15.19 27.81 -1.91
C MET A 423 -15.50 26.43 -2.52
N ARG A 424 -14.51 25.78 -3.13
CA ARG A 424 -14.65 24.42 -3.65
C ARG A 424 -14.98 23.44 -2.53
N TYR A 425 -14.23 23.44 -1.43
CA TYR A 425 -14.47 22.52 -0.31
C TYR A 425 -15.80 22.79 0.38
N LEU A 426 -16.18 24.06 0.59
CA LEU A 426 -17.50 24.41 1.11
C LEU A 426 -18.62 23.75 0.30
N ILE A 427 -18.57 23.85 -1.03
CA ILE A 427 -19.58 23.27 -1.91
C ILE A 427 -19.54 21.73 -1.88
N MET A 428 -18.35 21.14 -2.01
CA MET A 428 -18.19 19.68 -2.01
C MET A 428 -18.64 19.06 -0.69
N ASP A 429 -18.24 19.63 0.43
CA ASP A 429 -18.59 19.16 1.77
C ASP A 429 -20.10 19.33 2.00
N SER A 430 -20.69 20.46 1.58
CA SER A 430 -22.14 20.70 1.65
C SER A 430 -22.95 19.68 0.84
N LEU A 431 -22.55 19.42 -0.42
CA LEU A 431 -23.21 18.44 -1.28
C LEU A 431 -23.06 17.02 -0.75
N THR A 432 -21.87 16.67 -0.26
CA THR A 432 -21.61 15.34 0.33
C THR A 432 -22.49 15.12 1.56
N ASN A 433 -22.63 16.13 2.42
CA ASN A 433 -23.49 16.05 3.60
C ASN A 433 -24.97 15.93 3.21
N LEU A 434 -25.43 16.66 2.20
CA LEU A 434 -26.80 16.54 1.68
C LEU A 434 -27.07 15.14 1.10
N VAL A 435 -26.14 14.62 0.29
CA VAL A 435 -26.24 13.28 -0.29
C VAL A 435 -26.22 12.21 0.80
N SER A 436 -25.35 12.33 1.81
CA SER A 436 -25.32 11.38 2.93
C SER A 436 -26.65 11.40 3.67
N MET A 437 -27.19 12.58 4.00
CA MET A 437 -28.48 12.70 4.66
C MET A 437 -29.61 12.00 3.89
N VAL A 438 -29.68 12.18 2.56
CA VAL A 438 -30.68 11.50 1.72
C VAL A 438 -30.43 10.00 1.67
N ARG A 439 -29.18 9.57 1.52
CA ARG A 439 -28.82 8.14 1.49
C ARG A 439 -29.17 7.46 2.82
N ASP A 440 -28.87 8.10 3.94
CA ASP A 440 -29.10 7.58 5.28
C ASP A 440 -30.62 7.47 5.54
N ALA A 441 -31.42 8.44 5.05
CA ALA A 441 -32.88 8.36 5.08
C ALA A 441 -33.44 7.23 4.19
N CYS A 442 -32.77 6.91 3.08
CA CYS A 442 -33.16 5.86 2.15
C CYS A 442 -32.52 4.49 2.45
N ALA A 443 -31.72 4.36 3.52
CA ALA A 443 -30.93 3.15 3.79
C ALA A 443 -31.80 1.88 3.86
N ASN A 444 -32.97 1.97 4.51
CA ASN A 444 -33.92 0.85 4.65
C ASN A 444 -34.62 0.47 3.32
N CYS A 445 -34.45 1.28 2.27
CA CYS A 445 -35.05 1.06 0.96
C CYS A 445 -34.03 0.52 -0.08
N LEU A 446 -32.75 0.40 0.27
CA LEU A 446 -31.68 0.03 -0.68
C LEU A 446 -31.78 -1.44 -1.14
N ASP A 447 -32.29 -2.33 -0.28
CA ASP A 447 -32.38 -3.78 -0.53
C ASP A 447 -33.75 -4.23 -1.07
N LEU A 448 -34.63 -3.29 -1.44
CA LEU A 448 -35.94 -3.62 -1.98
C LEU A 448 -35.83 -4.19 -3.40
N THR A 449 -36.51 -5.32 -3.64
CA THR A 449 -36.60 -5.93 -4.98
C THR A 449 -37.48 -5.09 -5.91
N ALA A 450 -37.24 -5.16 -7.23
CA ALA A 450 -38.02 -4.43 -8.24
C ALA A 450 -39.52 -4.80 -8.26
N SER A 451 -39.91 -5.89 -7.61
CA SER A 451 -41.29 -6.36 -7.44
C SER A 451 -41.95 -5.89 -6.13
N PHE A 452 -41.30 -5.03 -5.34
CA PHE A 452 -41.86 -4.55 -4.07
C PHE A 452 -43.02 -3.58 -4.32
N GLU A 453 -44.21 -3.94 -3.83
CA GLU A 453 -45.41 -3.10 -3.89
C GLU A 453 -45.53 -2.27 -2.59
N TRP A 454 -45.51 -0.95 -2.75
CA TRP A 454 -45.78 -0.02 -1.65
C TRP A 454 -47.26 -0.13 -1.25
N THR A 455 -47.56 -0.22 0.06
CA THR A 455 -48.94 -0.07 0.53
C THR A 455 -49.36 1.41 0.46
N ASN A 456 -50.62 1.72 0.78
CA ASN A 456 -51.21 3.05 0.59
C ASN A 456 -50.51 4.21 1.34
N ASP A 457 -49.67 3.92 2.35
CA ASP A 457 -48.93 4.95 3.10
C ASP A 457 -47.53 4.45 3.47
N LEU A 458 -46.50 5.25 3.14
CA LEU A 458 -45.08 5.01 3.41
C LEU A 458 -44.82 4.83 4.92
N LEU A 459 -45.60 5.50 5.77
CA LEU A 459 -45.52 5.39 7.23
C LEU A 459 -46.06 4.05 7.76
N THR A 460 -46.93 3.40 7.00
CA THR A 460 -47.60 2.14 7.37
C THR A 460 -47.04 0.92 6.63
N SER A 461 -46.17 1.15 5.64
CA SER A 461 -45.47 0.10 4.91
C SER A 461 -44.38 -0.51 5.79
N SER A 462 -44.47 -1.81 6.10
CA SER A 462 -43.40 -2.53 6.78
C SER A 462 -42.23 -2.73 5.81
N LEU A 463 -41.17 -1.95 5.97
CA LEU A 463 -39.89 -2.21 5.32
C LEU A 463 -39.22 -3.42 6.03
N PRO A 464 -38.60 -4.35 5.28
CA PRO A 464 -37.94 -5.53 5.83
C PRO A 464 -36.72 -5.23 6.71
#